data_AF-A0A969M542-F1
#
_entry.id   AF-A0A969M542-F1
#
_cell.length_a   1.000
_cell.length_b   1.000
_cell.length_c   1.000
_cell.angle_alpha   90.00
_cell.angle_beta   90.00
_cell.angle_gamma   90.00
#
_symmetry.space_group_name_H-M   'P 1'
#
loop_
_entity.id
_entity.type
_entity.pdbx_description
1 polymer ?
#
loop_
_entity_poly.entity_id
_entity_poly.type
_entity_poly.pdbx_seq_one_letter_code
_entity_poly.pdbx_strand_id
1 'polypeptide(L)' 'MRAGPATEEVCPTLADDLLRGADAIATFVFGSTKHRRKIYYYASDAKVRMPVFRIGNVICARKSTLRNWIEKQEGTQ' A
#
# COMPACT_ATOMS: atom_id res chain seq x y z
N MET A 1 -8.64 -34.19 -25.09
CA MET A 1 -7.93 -32.97 -24.62
C MET A 1 -8.47 -32.63 -23.24
N ARG A 2 -7.66 -32.75 -22.17
CA ARG A 2 -8.08 -32.28 -20.84
C ARG A 2 -7.67 -30.81 -20.73
N ALA A 3 -8.65 -29.93 -20.61
CA ALA A 3 -8.40 -28.55 -20.23
C ALA A 3 -7.68 -28.55 -18.87
N GLY A 4 -6.52 -27.92 -18.78
CA GLY A 4 -5.85 -27.68 -17.50
C GLY A 4 -6.74 -26.83 -16.59
N PRO A 5 -6.52 -26.86 -15.27
CA PRO A 5 -7.29 -26.01 -14.37
C PRO A 5 -7.03 -24.55 -14.79
N ALA A 6 -8.10 -23.81 -15.06
CA ALA A 6 -8.00 -22.37 -15.15
C ALA A 6 -7.41 -21.91 -13.80
N THR A 7 -6.22 -21.32 -13.83
CA THR A 7 -5.70 -20.57 -12.68
C THR A 7 -6.73 -19.49 -12.39
N GLU A 8 -7.60 -19.72 -11.41
CA GLU A 8 -8.47 -18.71 -10.85
C GLU A 8 -7.54 -17.61 -10.31
N GLU A 9 -7.43 -16.50 -11.04
CA GLU A 9 -6.85 -15.30 -10.47
C GLU A 9 -7.77 -14.85 -9.33
N VAL A 10 -7.40 -15.19 -8.11
CA VAL A 10 -8.11 -14.72 -6.92
C VAL A 10 -7.83 -13.23 -6.80
N CYS A 11 -8.81 -12.41 -7.21
CA CYS A 11 -8.81 -10.99 -6.88
C CYS A 11 -8.73 -10.85 -5.35
N PRO A 12 -7.69 -10.19 -4.80
CA PRO A 12 -7.53 -10.05 -3.36
C PRO A 12 -8.73 -9.30 -2.78
N THR A 13 -9.20 -9.74 -1.61
CA THR A 13 -10.30 -9.05 -0.92
C THR A 13 -9.85 -7.66 -0.48
N LEU A 14 -10.80 -6.77 -0.19
CA LEU A 14 -10.48 -5.46 0.39
C LEU A 14 -9.71 -5.61 1.73
N ALA A 15 -10.00 -6.66 2.50
CA ALA A 15 -9.32 -6.92 3.75
C ALA A 15 -7.83 -7.26 3.52
N ASP A 16 -7.52 -8.08 2.51
CA ASP A 16 -6.14 -8.43 2.15
C ASP A 16 -5.37 -7.23 1.58
N ASP A 17 -6.07 -6.29 0.94
CA ASP A 17 -5.49 -5.09 0.35
C ASP A 17 -5.27 -3.96 1.38
N LEU A 18 -5.96 -3.99 2.53
CA LEU A 18 -5.93 -2.93 3.53
C LEU A 18 -4.70 -3.03 4.46
N LEU A 19 -3.99 -1.92 4.60
CA LEU A 19 -2.94 -1.71 5.61
C LEU A 19 -3.47 -0.75 6.67
N ARG A 20 -3.62 -1.24 7.90
CA ARG A 20 -4.12 -0.46 9.04
C ARG A 20 -2.98 -0.04 9.96
N GLY A 21 -2.77 1.27 10.08
CA GLY A 21 -1.75 1.87 10.94
C GLY A 21 -0.40 2.06 10.26
N ALA A 22 0.39 2.98 10.80
CA ALA A 22 1.70 3.32 10.25
C ALA A 22 2.69 2.15 10.26
N ASP A 23 2.58 1.24 11.23
CA ASP A 23 3.46 0.07 11.33
C ASP A 23 3.21 -0.92 10.16
N ALA A 24 1.95 -1.20 9.84
CA ALA A 24 1.60 -2.07 8.71
C ALA A 24 2.07 -1.47 7.38
N ILE A 25 1.91 -0.17 7.21
CA ILE A 25 2.36 0.55 6.01
C ILE A 25 3.90 0.55 5.94
N ALA A 26 4.60 0.81 7.05
CA ALA A 26 6.06 0.81 7.10
C ALA A 26 6.66 -0.57 6.82
N THR A 27 6.06 -1.64 7.35
CA THR A 27 6.47 -3.01 7.03
C THR A 27 6.24 -3.34 5.57
N PHE A 28 5.11 -2.93 4.99
CA PHE A 28 4.82 -3.19 3.58
C PHE A 28 5.78 -2.45 2.62
N VAL A 29 6.06 -1.18 2.89
CA VAL A 29 6.88 -0.33 1.99
C VAL A 29 8.39 -0.49 2.23
N PHE A 30 8.80 -0.64 3.49
CA PHE A 30 10.22 -0.63 3.88
C PHE A 30 10.70 -1.92 4.56
N GLY A 31 9.84 -2.92 4.71
CA GLY A 31 10.19 -4.19 5.37
C GLY A 31 10.40 -4.08 6.90
N SER A 32 10.13 -2.90 7.50
CA SER A 32 10.39 -2.69 8.93
C SER A 32 9.48 -1.63 9.56
N THR A 33 8.94 -1.95 10.74
CA THR A 33 8.16 -1.02 11.57
C THR A 33 9.00 0.15 12.09
N LYS A 34 10.34 0.06 12.07
CA LYS A 34 11.25 1.16 12.47
C LYS A 34 11.00 2.45 11.67
N HIS A 35 10.42 2.34 10.47
CA HIS A 35 10.12 3.47 9.60
C HIS A 35 8.73 4.11 9.84
N ARG A 36 7.99 3.72 10.88
CA ARG A 36 6.63 4.25 11.15
C ARG A 36 6.54 5.79 11.19
N ARG A 37 7.55 6.48 11.73
CA ARG A 37 7.55 7.96 11.78
C ARG A 37 7.65 8.59 10.39
N LYS A 38 8.35 7.93 9.46
CA LYS A 38 8.45 8.37 8.07
C LYS A 38 7.09 8.32 7.38
N ILE A 39 6.25 7.34 7.72
CA ILE A 39 4.89 7.22 7.17
C ILE A 39 4.05 8.47 7.46
N TYR A 40 4.12 8.99 8.69
CA TYR A 40 3.42 10.24 9.02
C TYR A 40 3.97 11.43 8.23
N TYR A 41 5.29 11.57 8.16
CA TYR A 41 5.92 12.62 7.35
C TYR A 41 5.50 12.54 5.87
N TYR A 42 5.51 11.35 5.27
CA TYR A 42 5.10 11.15 3.87
C TYR A 42 3.60 11.35 3.65
N ALA A 43 2.78 11.23 4.70
CA ALA A 43 1.35 11.51 4.63
C ALA A 43 1.02 13.01 4.68
N SER A 44 1.83 13.84 5.36
CA SER A 44 1.53 15.25 5.61
C SER A 44 2.50 16.23 4.94
N ASP A 45 3.79 16.10 5.25
CA ASP A 45 4.75 17.19 5.10
C ASP A 45 5.67 17.01 3.90
N ALA A 46 5.72 15.80 3.33
CA ALA A 46 6.50 15.54 2.13
C ALA A 46 5.97 16.32 0.92
N LYS A 47 6.89 16.79 0.08
CA LYS A 47 6.59 17.48 -1.19
C LYS A 47 5.72 16.62 -2.11
N VAL A 48 6.03 15.32 -2.18
CA VAL A 48 5.18 14.32 -2.83
C VAL A 48 4.61 13.44 -1.74
N ARG A 49 3.29 13.50 -1.57
CA ARG A 49 2.59 12.79 -0.49
C ARG A 49 2.25 11.37 -0.90
N MET A 50 2.47 10.45 0.02
CA MET A 50 2.10 9.05 -0.14
C MET A 50 0.56 8.90 -0.08
N PRO A 51 -0.07 8.07 -0.93
CA PRO A 51 -1.52 7.93 -0.96
C PRO A 51 -2.01 7.13 0.24
N VAL A 52 -2.55 7.84 1.22
CA VAL A 52 -3.12 7.30 2.46
C VAL A 52 -4.49 7.91 2.71
N PHE A 53 -5.27 7.27 3.57
CA PHE A 53 -6.55 7.78 4.06
C PHE A 53 -6.68 7.51 5.57
N ARG A 54 -7.75 8.01 6.20
CA ARG A 54 -7.99 7.80 7.64
C ARG A 54 -9.31 7.07 7.89
N ILE A 55 -9.31 6.18 8.88
CA ILE A 55 -10.49 5.60 9.51
C ILE A 55 -10.45 6.01 10.98
N GLY A 56 -11.24 7.03 11.34
CA GLY A 56 -11.10 7.73 12.61
C GLY A 56 -9.69 8.33 12.74
N ASN A 57 -9.00 8.02 13.83
CA ASN A 57 -7.62 8.49 14.08
C ASN A 57 -6.54 7.58 13.47
N VAL A 58 -6.92 6.48 12.82
CA VAL A 58 -5.98 5.50 12.28
C VAL A 58 -5.68 5.81 10.82
N ILE A 59 -4.40 5.97 10.49
CA ILE A 59 -3.93 6.07 9.11
C ILE A 59 -3.98 4.70 8.44
N CYS A 60 -4.54 4.65 7.24
CA CYS A 60 -4.67 3.45 6.45
C CYS A 60 -4.17 3.68 5.03
N ALA A 61 -3.78 2.61 4.36
CA ALA A 61 -3.46 2.63 2.93
C ALA A 61 -3.94 1.32 2.29
N ARG A 62 -4.03 1.31 0.96
CA ARG A 62 -4.24 0.07 0.19
C ARG A 62 -2.94 -0.33 -0.48
N LYS A 63 -2.58 -1.62 -0.43
CA LYS A 63 -1.36 -2.16 -1.06
C LYS A 63 -1.40 -1.88 -2.57
N SER A 64 -2.53 -2.15 -3.22
CA SER A 64 -2.78 -1.88 -4.63
C SER A 64 -2.55 -0.41 -4.99
N THR A 65 -3.15 0.52 -4.24
CA THR A 65 -2.98 1.96 -4.45
C THR A 65 -1.52 2.39 -4.29
N LEU A 66 -0.81 1.87 -3.27
CA LEU A 66 0.61 2.20 -3.06
C LEU A 66 1.48 1.73 -4.23
N ARG A 67 1.31 0.49 -4.71
CA ARG A 67 2.07 -0.04 -5.85
C ARG A 67 1.83 0.79 -7.11
N ASN A 68 0.57 0.99 -7.48
CA ASN A 68 0.20 1.77 -8.67
C ASN A 68 0.70 3.22 -8.59
N TRP A 69 0.78 3.79 -7.39
CA TRP A 69 1.33 5.12 -7.19
C TRP A 69 2.84 5.15 -7.36
N ILE A 70 3.57 4.17 -6.83
CA ILE A 70 5.03 4.03 -7.02
C ILE A 70 5.36 3.89 -8.51
N GLU A 71 4.68 3.00 -9.23
CA GLU A 71 4.86 2.80 -10.68
C GLU A 71 4.68 4.11 -11.47
N LYS A 72 3.69 4.92 -11.09
CA LYS A 72 3.47 6.24 -11.71
C LYS A 72 4.61 7.21 -11.41
N GLN A 73 5.17 7.18 -10.19
CA GLN A 73 6.34 8.02 -9.87
C GLN A 73 7.57 7.60 -10.68
N GLU A 74 7.77 6.30 -10.86
CA GLU A 74 8.89 5.75 -11.65
C GLU A 74 8.78 6.12 -13.14
N GLY A 75 7.57 6.08 -13.71
CA GLY A 75 7.33 6.47 -15.10
C GLY A 75 7.31 7.98 -15.38
N THR A 76 7.43 8.82 -14.34
CA THR A 76 7.51 10.29 -14.47
C THR A 76 8.97 10.79 -14.50
N GLN A 77 9.94 9.90 -14.75
CA GLN A 77 11.34 10.28 -14.96
C GLN A 77 11.62 10.76 -16.40
#